data_AF-A0A9E5REZ2-F1
#
_entry.id   AF-A0A9E5REZ2-F1
#
_cell.length_a   1.000
_cell.length_b   1.000
_cell.length_c   1.000
_cell.angle_alpha   90.00
_cell.angle_beta   90.00
_cell.angle_gamma   90.00
#
_symmetry.space_group_name_H-M   'P 1'
#
loop_
_entity.id
_entity.type
_entity.pdbx_description
1 polymer ?
#
loop_
_entity_poly.entity_id
_entity_poly.type
_entity_poly.pdbx_seq_one_letter_code
_entity_poly.pdbx_strand_id
1 'polypeptide(L)'
;MPAKDIYHDSCKQALIKDGWHISHDPYNLKIGRKDLFIDLAGEKLITAEKDTQKIAVEIKSFISPSEIRDLETALGQYVLYQNILSRIDPERTLYLAIRDASFLKLFEQEVGQILLENQVLKLFTFNPDQEVITRWIA
;
A
#
# COMPACT_ATOMS: atom_id res chain seq x y z
N MET A 1 0.87 -17.15 -8.58
CA MET A 1 0.62 -15.80 -8.03
C MET A 1 0.02 -15.95 -6.65
N PRO A 2 0.38 -15.10 -5.67
CA PRO A 2 -0.26 -15.13 -4.34
C PRO A 2 -1.76 -14.89 -4.46
N ALA A 3 -2.52 -15.37 -3.47
CA ALA A 3 -3.94 -15.06 -3.37
C ALA A 3 -4.11 -13.57 -3.09
N LYS A 4 -5.05 -12.93 -3.79
CA LYS A 4 -5.37 -11.51 -3.60
C LYS A 4 -6.02 -11.29 -2.23
N ASP A 5 -5.76 -10.13 -1.63
CA ASP A 5 -6.55 -9.66 -0.49
C ASP A 5 -8.01 -9.47 -0.92
N ILE A 6 -8.95 -9.70 0.00
CA ILE A 6 -10.38 -9.62 -0.30
C ILE A 6 -10.84 -8.22 -0.74
N TYR A 7 -10.07 -7.17 -0.41
CA TYR A 7 -10.36 -5.79 -0.82
C TYR A 7 -9.54 -5.33 -2.03
N HIS A 8 -8.81 -6.23 -2.69
CA HIS A 8 -7.92 -5.91 -3.82
C HIS A 8 -8.61 -5.07 -4.89
N ASP A 9 -9.73 -5.57 -5.40
CA ASP A 9 -10.43 -4.92 -6.52
C ASP A 9 -11.03 -3.58 -6.10
N SER A 10 -11.59 -3.47 -4.89
CA SER A 10 -12.12 -2.20 -4.37
C SER A 10 -11.02 -1.14 -4.19
N CYS A 11 -9.84 -1.52 -3.68
CA CYS A 11 -8.70 -0.63 -3.56
C CYS A 11 -8.18 -0.19 -4.94
N LYS A 12 -8.12 -1.11 -5.91
CA LYS A 12 -7.75 -0.82 -7.29
C LYS A 12 -8.68 0.21 -7.92
N GLN A 13 -10.00 0.04 -7.74
CA GLN A 13 -10.98 1.01 -8.24
C GLN A 13 -10.86 2.37 -7.55
N ALA A 14 -10.55 2.38 -6.25
CA ALA A 14 -10.29 3.63 -5.52
C ALA A 14 -9.11 4.41 -6.09
N LEU A 15 -8.00 3.73 -6.41
CA LEU A 15 -6.85 4.33 -7.10
C LEU A 15 -7.24 4.88 -8.47
N ILE A 16 -7.98 4.10 -9.28
CA ILE A 16 -8.43 4.53 -10.62
C ILE A 16 -9.33 5.77 -10.53
N LYS A 17 -10.28 5.80 -9.59
CA LYS A 17 -11.17 6.94 -9.35
C LYS A 17 -10.41 8.18 -8.87
N ASP A 18 -9.34 8.00 -8.11
CA ASP A 18 -8.41 9.07 -7.74
C ASP A 18 -7.46 9.48 -8.89
N GLY A 19 -7.62 8.91 -10.09
CA GLY A 19 -6.88 9.31 -11.30
C GLY A 19 -5.52 8.62 -11.46
N TRP A 20 -5.26 7.53 -10.73
CA TRP A 20 -4.08 6.69 -10.95
C TRP A 20 -4.28 5.74 -12.13
N HIS A 21 -3.26 5.60 -12.95
CA HIS A 21 -3.16 4.53 -13.94
C HIS A 21 -2.48 3.31 -13.32
N ILE A 22 -3.19 2.17 -13.26
CA ILE A 22 -2.62 0.92 -12.74
C ILE A 22 -1.72 0.30 -13.81
N SER A 23 -0.41 0.33 -13.59
CA SER A 23 0.58 -0.22 -14.54
C SER A 23 0.82 -1.71 -14.35
N HIS A 24 0.65 -2.25 -13.13
CA HIS A 24 0.83 -3.68 -12.84
C HIS A 24 -0.15 -4.18 -11.76
N ASP A 25 -0.59 -5.44 -11.90
CA ASP A 25 -1.49 -6.16 -10.99
C ASP A 25 -1.31 -7.69 -11.20
N PRO A 26 -0.39 -8.36 -10.46
CA PRO A 26 0.54 -7.83 -9.46
C PRO A 26 1.80 -7.20 -10.07
N TYR A 27 2.50 -6.39 -9.28
CA TYR A 27 3.82 -5.87 -9.61
C TYR A 27 4.92 -6.86 -9.20
N ASN A 28 5.59 -7.46 -10.19
CA ASN A 28 6.63 -8.47 -9.96
C ASN A 28 8.02 -7.82 -9.85
N LEU A 29 8.66 -7.99 -8.69
CA LEU A 29 10.03 -7.58 -8.43
C LEU A 29 10.97 -8.78 -8.47
N LYS A 30 11.98 -8.72 -9.34
CA LYS A 30 13.04 -9.73 -9.41
C LYS A 30 14.27 -9.28 -8.64
N ILE A 31 14.69 -10.06 -7.64
CA ILE A 31 15.93 -9.85 -6.89
C ILE A 31 16.78 -11.12 -6.89
N GLY A 32 17.86 -11.12 -7.66
CA GLY A 32 18.71 -12.29 -7.87
C GLY A 32 17.90 -13.46 -8.44
N ARG A 33 17.71 -14.52 -7.63
CA ARG A 33 16.92 -15.72 -8.00
C ARG A 33 15.56 -15.79 -7.30
N LYS A 34 15.10 -14.69 -6.69
CA LYS A 34 13.83 -14.62 -5.97
C LYS A 34 12.89 -13.67 -6.70
N ASP A 35 11.63 -14.09 -6.79
CA ASP A 35 10.52 -13.25 -7.26
C ASP A 35 9.72 -12.79 -6.03
N LEU A 36 9.38 -11.50 -5.99
CA LEU A 36 8.50 -10.89 -5.01
C LEU A 36 7.33 -10.24 -5.74
N PHE A 37 6.17 -10.19 -5.10
CA PHE A 37 4.95 -9.69 -5.70
C PHE A 37 4.35 -8.65 -4.76
N ILE A 38 4.20 -7.43 -5.26
CA ILE A 38 3.42 -6.36 -4.62
C ILE A 38 2.06 -6.33 -5.30
N ASP A 39 0.98 -6.11 -4.54
CA ASP A 39 -0.39 -6.25 -5.05
C ASP A 39 -0.65 -5.36 -6.27
N LEU A 40 -0.25 -4.09 -6.23
CA LEU A 40 -0.45 -3.16 -7.34
C LEU A 40 0.76 -2.25 -7.55
N ALA A 41 0.90 -1.76 -8.79
CA ALA A 41 1.70 -0.59 -9.10
C ALA A 41 0.85 0.44 -9.85
N GLY A 42 0.98 1.71 -9.48
CA GLY A 42 0.21 2.82 -10.04
C GLY A 42 1.12 3.97 -10.44
N GLU A 43 0.67 4.76 -11.42
CA GLU A 43 1.36 5.95 -11.92
C GLU A 43 0.36 7.09 -12.13
N LYS A 44 0.73 8.32 -11.76
CA LYS A 44 -0.12 9.51 -11.88
C LYS A 44 0.71 10.69 -12.35
N LEU A 45 0.21 11.40 -13.36
CA LEU A 45 0.86 12.61 -13.88
C LEU A 45 0.59 13.80 -12.96
N ILE A 46 1.65 14.50 -12.56
CA ILE A 46 1.58 15.76 -11.83
C ILE A 46 1.67 16.90 -12.85
N THR A 47 0.51 17.42 -13.25
CA THR A 47 0.37 18.40 -14.35
C THR A 47 1.13 19.70 -14.12
N ALA A 48 1.33 20.11 -12.86
CA ALA A 48 2.06 21.33 -12.53
C ALA A 48 3.56 21.26 -12.85
N GLU A 49 4.15 20.06 -12.81
CA GLU A 49 5.60 19.86 -12.93
C GLU A 49 6.00 19.01 -14.14
N LYS A 50 5.01 18.46 -14.88
CA LYS A 50 5.21 17.41 -15.91
C LYS A 50 5.96 16.18 -15.38
N ASP A 51 5.91 15.95 -14.07
CA ASP A 51 6.53 14.80 -13.44
C ASP A 51 5.51 13.66 -13.27
N THR A 52 6.00 12.43 -13.14
CA THR A 52 5.16 11.23 -12.95
C THR A 52 5.40 10.65 -11.56
N GLN A 53 4.36 10.67 -10.72
CA GLN A 53 4.40 9.99 -9.45
C GLN A 53 4.21 8.50 -9.65
N LYS A 54 5.12 7.68 -9.12
CA LYS A 54 5.05 6.22 -9.15
C LYS A 54 4.82 5.67 -7.74
N ILE A 55 3.85 4.77 -7.61
CA ILE A 55 3.59 4.05 -6.36
C ILE A 55 3.61 2.53 -6.56
N ALA A 56 3.97 1.85 -5.49
CA ALA A 56 3.69 0.45 -5.25
C ALA A 56 2.70 0.37 -4.08
N VAL A 57 1.74 -0.54 -4.13
CA VAL A 57 0.68 -0.63 -3.11
C VAL A 57 0.55 -2.06 -2.63
N GLU A 58 0.72 -2.24 -1.32
CA GLU A 58 0.45 -3.49 -0.61
C GLU A 58 -0.89 -3.36 0.13
N ILE A 59 -1.82 -4.27 -0.09
CA ILE A 59 -3.20 -4.18 0.40
C ILE A 59 -3.35 -5.10 1.62
N LYS A 60 -3.89 -4.59 2.72
CA LYS A 60 -4.13 -5.37 3.93
C LYS A 60 -5.54 -5.17 4.49
N SER A 61 -6.29 -6.26 4.55
CA SER A 61 -7.65 -6.32 5.07
C SER A 61 -7.77 -6.20 6.60
N PHE A 62 -6.76 -6.68 7.35
CA PHE A 62 -6.76 -6.77 8.82
C PHE A 62 -8.04 -7.43 9.38
N ILE A 63 -8.42 -8.58 8.82
CA ILE A 63 -9.64 -9.31 9.21
C ILE A 63 -9.38 -10.51 10.12
N SER A 64 -8.12 -10.82 10.42
CA SER A 64 -7.83 -11.95 11.29
C SER A 64 -8.24 -11.63 12.73
N PRO A 65 -8.41 -12.66 13.60
CA PRO A 65 -8.72 -12.44 15.00
C PRO A 65 -7.65 -11.66 15.79
N SER A 66 -6.42 -11.53 15.27
CA SER A 66 -5.32 -10.83 15.92
C SER A 66 -4.77 -9.73 15.01
N GLU A 67 -5.28 -8.52 15.19
CA GLU A 67 -4.88 -7.34 14.42
C GLU A 67 -3.38 -7.01 14.62
N ILE A 68 -2.82 -7.29 15.81
CA ILE A 68 -1.38 -7.11 16.09
C ILE A 68 -0.52 -8.06 15.26
N ARG A 69 -0.91 -9.33 15.14
CA ARG A 69 -0.15 -10.30 14.34
C ARG A 69 -0.22 -9.96 12.84
N ASP A 70 -1.37 -9.49 12.38
CA ASP A 70 -1.53 -8.98 11.01
C ASP A 70 -0.61 -7.77 10.79
N LEU A 71 -0.50 -6.88 11.78
CA LEU A 71 0.36 -5.69 11.72
C LEU A 71 1.85 -6.06 11.70
N GLU A 72 2.31 -6.97 12.56
CA GLU A 72 3.68 -7.48 12.54
C GLU A 72 4.05 -8.07 11.17
N THR A 73 3.13 -8.85 10.59
CA THR A 73 3.33 -9.48 9.26
C THR A 73 3.39 -8.41 8.16
N ALA A 74 2.43 -7.47 8.16
CA ALA A 74 2.37 -6.38 7.20
C ALA A 74 3.63 -5.49 7.29
N LEU A 75 4.09 -5.19 8.51
CA LEU A 75 5.28 -4.39 8.75
C LEU A 75 6.54 -5.08 8.23
N GLY A 76 6.71 -6.37 8.51
CA GLY A 76 7.84 -7.14 8.00
C GLY A 76 7.88 -7.16 6.46
N GLN A 77 6.72 -7.34 5.81
CA GLN A 77 6.61 -7.30 4.36
C GLN A 77 6.89 -5.91 3.79
N TYR A 78 6.30 -4.86 4.39
CA TYR A 78 6.50 -3.47 4.00
C TYR A 78 7.98 -3.09 4.05
N VAL A 79 8.66 -3.35 5.18
CA VAL A 79 10.09 -3.04 5.35
C VAL A 79 10.93 -3.78 4.32
N LEU A 80 10.65 -5.07 4.06
CA LEU A 80 11.36 -5.84 3.05
C LEU A 80 11.20 -5.23 1.65
N TYR A 81 9.96 -4.93 1.24
CA TYR A 81 9.67 -4.40 -0.09
C TYR A 81 10.21 -2.99 -0.28
N GLN A 82 10.07 -2.12 0.73
CA GLN A 82 10.63 -0.77 0.72
C GLN A 82 12.15 -0.78 0.50
N ASN A 83 12.88 -1.68 1.19
CA ASN A 83 14.33 -1.82 1.04
C ASN A 83 14.77 -2.39 -0.32
N ILE A 84 13.88 -3.12 -1.00
CA ILE A 84 14.16 -3.67 -2.32
C ILE A 84 13.86 -2.62 -3.38
N LEU A 85 12.70 -1.95 -3.30
CA LEU A 85 12.32 -0.85 -4.18
C LEU A 85 13.37 0.26 -4.16
N SER A 86 13.88 0.64 -2.99
CA SER A 86 14.93 1.67 -2.89
C SER A 86 16.21 1.34 -3.65
N ARG A 87 16.42 0.08 -4.05
CA ARG A 87 17.56 -0.35 -4.86
C ARG A 87 17.24 -0.52 -6.34
N ILE A 88 16.04 -0.97 -6.68
CA ILE A 88 15.71 -1.40 -8.05
C ILE A 88 14.71 -0.49 -8.78
N ASP A 89 13.89 0.25 -8.04
CA ASP A 89 12.95 1.26 -8.56
C ASP A 89 12.80 2.39 -7.52
N PRO A 90 13.87 3.19 -7.27
CA PRO A 90 13.93 4.14 -6.15
C PRO A 90 12.95 5.30 -6.26
N GLU A 91 12.42 5.57 -7.47
CA GLU A 91 11.38 6.59 -7.68
C GLU A 91 9.99 6.12 -7.25
N ARG A 92 9.79 4.81 -7.08
CA ARG A 92 8.50 4.22 -6.72
C ARG A 92 8.34 4.15 -5.21
N THR A 93 7.39 4.93 -4.70
CA THR A 93 7.08 4.94 -3.26
C THR A 93 6.12 3.81 -2.89
N LEU A 94 6.45 3.01 -1.87
CA LEU A 94 5.55 1.98 -1.34
C LEU A 94 4.52 2.60 -0.41
N TYR A 95 3.27 2.18 -0.55
CA TYR A 95 2.18 2.50 0.37
C TYR A 95 1.50 1.23 0.85
N LEU A 96 1.13 1.22 2.14
CA LEU A 96 0.17 0.27 2.68
C LEU A 96 -1.25 0.79 2.44
N ALA A 97 -2.12 0.01 1.79
CA ALA A 97 -3.52 0.34 1.61
C ALA A 97 -4.39 -0.42 2.61
N ILE A 98 -5.16 0.32 3.40
CA ILE A 98 -6.05 -0.26 4.41
C ILE A 98 -7.43 0.40 4.37
N ARG A 99 -8.44 -0.28 4.91
CA ARG A 99 -9.77 0.33 5.02
C ARG A 99 -9.82 1.37 6.13
N ASP A 100 -10.73 2.33 6.02
CA ASP A 100 -11.02 3.29 7.11
C ASP A 100 -11.25 2.59 8.45
N ALA A 101 -12.05 1.52 8.44
CA ALA A 101 -12.34 0.74 9.65
C ALA A 101 -11.07 0.12 10.28
N SER A 102 -10.12 -0.34 9.47
CA SER A 102 -8.84 -0.89 9.95
C SER A 102 -7.95 0.22 10.50
N PHE A 103 -7.96 1.40 9.88
CA PHE A 103 -7.23 2.58 10.37
C PHE A 103 -7.70 3.00 11.77
N LEU A 104 -9.03 3.14 11.98
CA LEU A 104 -9.59 3.52 13.29
C LEU A 104 -9.19 2.54 14.40
N LYS A 105 -9.15 1.24 14.09
CA LYS A 105 -8.85 0.21 15.09
C LYS A 105 -7.38 0.06 15.43
N LEU A 106 -6.47 0.30 14.48
CA LEU A 106 -5.04 0.06 14.66
C LEU A 106 -4.23 1.36 14.73
N PHE A 107 -4.52 2.29 13.84
CA PHE A 107 -3.72 3.48 13.61
C PHE A 107 -4.20 4.72 14.35
N GLU A 108 -5.41 4.73 14.89
CA GLU A 108 -5.81 5.70 15.93
C GLU A 108 -5.44 5.24 17.36
N GLN A 109 -4.97 4.00 17.51
CA GLN A 109 -4.44 3.50 18.78
C GLN A 109 -2.96 3.83 18.91
N GLU A 110 -2.45 3.85 20.14
CA GLU A 110 -1.07 4.22 20.46
C GLU A 110 -0.04 3.45 19.61
N VAL A 111 -0.24 2.14 19.42
CA VAL A 111 0.67 1.30 18.63
C VAL A 111 0.84 1.81 17.20
N GLY A 112 -0.25 2.17 16.51
CA GLY A 112 -0.17 2.65 15.15
C GLY A 112 0.24 4.10 15.06
N GLN A 113 -0.12 4.95 16.03
CA GLN A 113 0.37 6.33 16.12
C GLN A 113 1.90 6.36 16.23
N ILE A 114 2.49 5.51 17.07
CA ILE A 114 3.96 5.36 17.17
C ILE A 114 4.59 5.03 15.81
N LEU A 115 3.97 4.17 15.00
CA LEU A 115 4.50 3.82 13.67
C LEU A 115 4.40 4.98 12.68
N LEU A 116 3.31 5.76 12.73
CA LEU A 116 3.09 6.93 11.87
C LEU A 116 4.03 8.08 12.25
N GLU A 117 4.14 8.41 13.53
CA GLU A 117 5.00 9.47 14.05
C GLU A 117 6.48 9.21 13.74
N ASN A 118 6.91 7.95 13.86
CA ASN A 118 8.27 7.53 13.49
C ASN A 118 8.47 7.33 11.98
N GLN A 119 7.46 7.63 11.15
CA GLN A 119 7.50 7.50 9.69
C GLN A 119 7.94 6.11 9.22
N VAL A 120 7.57 5.08 9.97
CA VAL A 120 7.98 3.69 9.68
C VAL A 120 7.36 3.20 8.37
N LEU A 121 6.15 3.66 8.06
CA LEU A 121 5.44 3.30 6.85
C LEU A 121 4.58 4.46 6.34
N LYS A 122 4.40 4.50 5.02
CA LYS A 122 3.43 5.34 4.36
C LYS A 122 2.18 4.53 4.10
N LEU A 123 1.02 5.14 4.26
CA LEU A 123 -0.25 4.46 4.04
C LEU A 123 -1.29 5.37 3.41
N PHE A 124 -2.32 4.76 2.83
CA PHE A 124 -3.56 5.46 2.54
C PHE A 124 -4.74 4.62 3.00
N THR A 125 -5.83 5.31 3.31
CA THR A 125 -7.10 4.69 3.67
C THR A 125 -8.09 4.80 2.53
N PHE A 126 -8.98 3.82 2.41
CA PHE A 126 -10.05 3.85 1.42
C PHE A 126 -11.35 3.25 1.97
N ASN A 127 -12.46 3.66 1.38
CA ASN A 127 -13.77 3.06 1.62
C ASN A 127 -14.02 1.98 0.55
N PRO A 128 -14.19 0.69 0.91
CA PRO A 128 -14.35 -0.38 -0.07
C PRO A 128 -15.72 -0.38 -0.77
N ASP A 129 -16.77 0.16 -0.15
CA ASP A 129 -18.12 0.18 -0.70
C ASP A 129 -18.29 1.29 -1.74
N GLN A 130 -17.69 2.45 -1.48
CA GLN A 130 -17.67 3.59 -2.40
C GLN A 130 -16.51 3.51 -3.41
N GLU A 131 -15.49 2.69 -3.08
CA GLU A 131 -14.21 2.58 -3.78
C GLU A 131 -13.57 3.96 -3.96
N VAL A 132 -13.35 4.68 -2.85
CA VAL A 132 -12.71 5.99 -2.87
C VAL A 132 -11.60 6.04 -1.84
N ILE A 133 -10.48 6.68 -2.20
CA ILE A 133 -9.41 6.99 -1.26
C ILE A 133 -9.89 8.12 -0.36
N THR A 134 -9.73 7.94 0.94
CA THR A 134 -10.24 8.88 1.95
C THR A 134 -9.12 9.70 2.59
N ARG A 135 -7.90 9.16 2.66
CA ARG A 135 -6.73 9.84 3.24
C ARG A 135 -5.42 9.27 2.71
N TRP A 136 -4.44 10.14 2.48
CA TRP A 136 -3.04 9.76 2.28
C TRP A 136 -2.21 10.20 3.50
N ILE A 137 -1.28 9.36 3.95
CA ILE A 137 -0.34 9.64 5.04
C ILE A 137 1.06 9.27 4.53
N ALA A 138 1.94 10.27 4.44
CA ALA A 138 3.24 10.20 3.79
C ALA A 138 4.39 10.53 4.73
#